data_AF-A0A1Q3C533-F1
#
_entry.id   AF-A0A1Q3C533-F1
#
_cell.length_a   1.000
_cell.length_b   1.000
_cell.length_c   1.000
_cell.angle_alpha   90.00
_cell.angle_beta   90.00
_cell.angle_gamma   90.00
#
_symmetry.space_group_name_H-M   'P 1'
#
loop_
_entity.id
_entity.type
_entity.pdbx_description
1 polymer ?
#
loop_
_entity_poly.entity_id
_entity_poly.type
_entity_poly.pdbx_seq_one_letter_code
_entity_poly.pdbx_strand_id
1 'polypeptide(L)'
;MRRAQARLLLRNRDNTSILSGNAYTLELLRGLDRQCIELMRMSRVAYIHLFTHLRHKLWLHDSRHVSVEEKMAMFLTIIGHNERYVVIKRMFQHSSQTIHKYFHKVLAAMMTFAREMIVDSTFDHNQDSPGAHKSLRRIFKGAVGALDGTLVHAIIPVSQQTIYKGIGKGKCYQNILGICDFNMIFTFVYAGRKGVAHDSRILTEVMAEPNNNFPFPPPSMSLKFNL
;
A
#
# COMPACT_ATOMS: atom_id res chain seq x y z
N MET A 1 -37.60 -48.14 6.10
CA MET A 1 -36.85 -46.92 5.74
C MET A 1 -36.50 -46.14 7.01
N ARG A 2 -35.23 -46.13 7.44
CA ARG A 2 -34.78 -45.29 8.57
C ARG A 2 -34.26 -43.96 8.01
N ARG A 3 -34.93 -42.85 8.34
CA ARG A 3 -34.43 -41.49 8.05
C ARG A 3 -33.16 -41.25 8.88
N ALA A 4 -32.04 -41.01 8.20
CA ALA A 4 -30.83 -40.55 8.85
C ALA A 4 -31.08 -39.14 9.40
N GLN A 5 -30.99 -38.98 10.73
CA GLN A 5 -30.90 -37.67 11.37
C GLN A 5 -29.58 -37.03 10.94
N ALA A 6 -29.66 -35.93 10.21
CA ALA A 6 -28.50 -35.08 9.97
C ALA A 6 -28.02 -34.52 11.33
N ARG A 7 -26.90 -35.04 11.83
CA ARG A 7 -26.15 -34.40 12.91
C ARG A 7 -25.75 -33.01 12.42
N LEU A 8 -26.41 -31.98 12.92
CA LEU A 8 -25.89 -30.61 12.89
C LEU A 8 -24.55 -30.65 13.66
N LEU A 9 -23.45 -30.72 12.92
CA LEU A 9 -22.13 -30.48 13.50
C LEU A 9 -22.14 -29.05 14.01
N LEU A 10 -22.24 -28.88 15.34
CA LEU A 10 -22.03 -27.61 16.01
C LEU A 10 -20.67 -27.08 15.53
N ARG A 11 -20.69 -26.05 14.70
CA ARG A 11 -19.47 -25.39 14.24
C ARG A 11 -18.80 -24.80 15.47
N ASN A 12 -17.74 -25.45 15.96
CA ASN A 12 -16.94 -24.95 17.07
C ASN A 12 -16.52 -23.50 16.75
N ARG A 13 -16.91 -22.58 17.65
CA ARG A 13 -16.50 -21.18 17.54
C ARG A 13 -15.01 -21.13 17.80
N ASP A 14 -14.26 -20.88 16.74
CA ASP A 14 -12.81 -20.79 16.79
C ASP A 14 -12.36 -19.41 17.30
N ASN A 15 -13.19 -18.38 17.16
CA ASN A 15 -12.91 -17.02 17.62
C ASN A 15 -13.55 -16.84 19.01
N THR A 16 -12.73 -16.97 20.06
CA THR A 16 -13.16 -17.03 21.46
C THR A 16 -12.61 -15.92 22.34
N SER A 17 -11.87 -14.95 21.76
CA SER A 17 -11.36 -13.82 22.55
C SER A 17 -12.51 -12.99 23.10
N ILE A 18 -12.31 -12.47 24.32
CA ILE A 18 -13.21 -11.49 24.94
C ILE A 18 -13.20 -10.17 24.16
N LEU A 19 -12.05 -9.84 23.56
CA LEU A 19 -11.89 -8.62 22.79
C LEU A 19 -12.37 -8.84 21.35
N SER A 20 -13.43 -8.14 20.96
CA SER A 20 -13.89 -8.11 19.57
C SER A 20 -12.92 -7.33 18.69
N GLY A 21 -12.93 -7.55 17.37
CA GLY A 21 -12.08 -6.78 16.46
C GLY A 21 -12.33 -5.27 16.50
N ASN A 22 -13.58 -4.84 16.73
CA ASN A 22 -13.91 -3.43 16.93
C ASN A 22 -13.29 -2.89 18.23
N ALA A 23 -13.40 -3.63 19.34
CA ALA A 23 -12.81 -3.22 20.61
C ALA A 23 -11.28 -3.15 20.52
N TYR A 24 -10.64 -4.12 19.86
CA TYR A 24 -9.20 -4.10 19.56
C TYR A 24 -8.81 -2.88 18.72
N THR A 25 -9.59 -2.55 17.69
CA THR A 25 -9.33 -1.35 16.87
C THR A 25 -9.43 -0.07 17.70
N LEU A 26 -10.44 0.05 18.57
CA LEU A 26 -10.60 1.21 19.45
C LEU A 26 -9.48 1.32 20.49
N GLU A 27 -9.02 0.19 21.04
CA GLU A 27 -7.88 0.13 21.93
C GLU A 27 -6.62 0.67 21.24
N LEU A 28 -6.34 0.22 20.01
CA LEU A 28 -5.20 0.69 19.21
C LEU A 28 -5.24 2.21 18.99
N LEU A 29 -6.43 2.78 18.72
CA LEU A 29 -6.60 4.21 18.49
C LEU A 29 -6.56 5.04 19.78
N ARG A 30 -6.96 4.47 20.92
CA ARG A 30 -6.89 5.13 22.23
C ARG A 30 -5.50 5.03 22.85
N GLY A 31 -4.71 4.03 22.45
CA GLY A 31 -3.37 3.77 22.93
C GLY A 31 -2.31 4.78 22.47
N LEU A 32 -1.05 4.39 22.67
CA LEU A 32 0.11 5.18 22.26
C LEU A 32 0.24 5.18 20.73
N ASP A 33 0.58 6.34 20.15
CA ASP A 33 0.78 6.49 18.70
C ASP A 33 1.79 5.49 18.12
N ARG A 34 2.81 5.14 18.93
CA ARG A 34 3.80 4.12 18.62
C ARG A 34 3.18 2.78 18.22
N GLN A 35 2.09 2.36 18.83
CA GLN A 35 1.43 1.09 18.48
C GLN A 35 0.82 1.15 17.07
N CYS A 36 0.25 2.29 16.67
CA CYS A 36 -0.24 2.50 15.30
C CYS A 36 0.92 2.43 14.29
N ILE A 37 2.05 3.06 14.58
CA ILE A 37 3.24 3.01 13.72
C ILE A 37 3.78 1.60 13.62
N GLU A 38 3.89 0.89 14.75
CA GLU A 38 4.43 -0.46 14.80
C GLU A 38 3.56 -1.46 14.06
N LEU A 39 2.22 -1.38 14.17
CA LEU A 39 1.29 -2.37 13.60
C LEU A 39 0.73 -1.99 12.23
N MET A 40 0.45 -0.71 11.99
CA MET A 40 -0.18 -0.21 10.76
C MET A 40 0.78 0.57 9.86
N ARG A 41 2.05 0.74 10.27
CA ARG A 41 3.10 1.49 9.54
C ARG A 41 2.75 2.96 9.28
N MET A 42 1.86 3.53 10.10
CA MET A 42 1.48 4.94 10.03
C MET A 42 1.10 5.47 11.40
N SER A 43 1.26 6.79 11.60
CA SER A 43 0.79 7.42 12.83
C SER A 43 -0.74 7.35 12.95
N ARG A 44 -1.25 7.44 14.18
CA ARG A 44 -2.68 7.49 14.47
C ARG A 44 -3.38 8.62 13.71
N VAL A 45 -2.73 9.79 13.64
CA VAL A 45 -3.29 10.97 12.94
C VAL A 45 -3.42 10.68 11.45
N ALA A 46 -2.38 10.14 10.81
CA ALA A 46 -2.42 9.77 9.39
C ALA A 46 -3.50 8.70 9.12
N TYR A 47 -3.60 7.70 10.00
CA TYR A 47 -4.62 6.67 9.91
C TYR A 47 -6.05 7.25 9.99
N ILE A 48 -6.29 8.16 10.94
CA ILE A 48 -7.59 8.84 11.09
C ILE A 48 -7.96 9.64 9.84
N HIS A 49 -7.01 10.42 9.32
CA HIS A 49 -7.25 11.16 8.08
C HIS A 49 -7.54 10.22 6.91
N LEU A 50 -6.80 9.13 6.78
CA LEU A 50 -7.00 8.17 5.70
C LEU A 50 -8.39 7.53 5.75
N PHE A 51 -8.78 6.92 6.87
CA PHE A 51 -10.10 6.25 6.93
C PHE A 51 -11.25 7.25 6.82
N THR A 52 -11.09 8.46 7.35
CA THR A 52 -12.09 9.53 7.24
C THR A 52 -12.25 9.96 5.80
N HIS A 53 -11.14 10.12 5.07
CA HIS A 53 -11.15 10.44 3.65
C HIS A 53 -11.85 9.34 2.82
N LEU A 54 -11.48 8.07 3.00
CA LEU A 54 -12.11 6.96 2.27
C LEU A 54 -13.61 6.84 2.57
N ARG A 55 -14.03 7.14 3.81
CA ARG A 55 -15.43 7.17 4.22
C ARG A 55 -16.17 8.33 3.55
N HIS A 56 -15.61 9.54 3.59
CA HIS A 56 -16.22 10.74 3.00
C HIS A 56 -16.37 10.62 1.49
N LYS A 57 -15.38 10.04 0.80
CA LYS A 57 -15.42 9.76 -0.64
C LYS A 57 -16.36 8.61 -1.02
N LEU A 58 -16.98 7.95 -0.04
CA LEU A 58 -17.87 6.80 -0.25
C LEU A 58 -17.18 5.62 -0.93
N TRP A 59 -15.86 5.49 -0.78
CA TRP A 59 -15.10 4.34 -1.32
C TRP A 59 -15.08 3.17 -0.34
N LEU A 60 -15.27 3.45 0.95
CA LEU A 60 -15.36 2.44 1.98
C LEU A 60 -16.46 2.83 2.98
N HIS A 61 -17.32 1.87 3.31
CA HIS A 61 -18.44 2.07 4.22
C HIS A 61 -18.41 1.10 5.37
N ASP A 62 -19.06 1.46 6.47
CA ASP A 62 -19.36 0.54 7.54
C ASP A 62 -20.23 -0.61 7.00
N SER A 63 -20.10 -1.76 7.65
CA SER A 63 -20.96 -2.92 7.38
C SER A 63 -21.62 -3.29 8.70
N ARG A 64 -22.67 -4.13 8.64
CA ARG A 64 -23.46 -4.51 9.82
C ARG A 64 -22.63 -4.89 11.06
N HIS A 65 -21.45 -5.48 10.87
CA HIS A 65 -20.62 -6.01 11.96
C HIS A 65 -19.16 -5.55 11.95
N VAL A 66 -18.72 -4.77 10.97
CA VAL A 66 -17.30 -4.38 10.83
C VAL A 66 -17.22 -2.95 10.32
N SER A 67 -16.55 -2.08 11.06
CA SER A 67 -16.42 -0.66 10.72
C SER A 67 -15.36 -0.42 9.63
N VAL A 68 -15.31 0.78 9.05
CA VAL A 68 -14.25 1.22 8.12
C VAL A 68 -12.88 1.13 8.79
N GLU A 69 -12.76 1.61 10.02
CA GLU A 69 -11.54 1.57 10.81
C GLU A 69 -11.05 0.12 10.94
N GLU A 70 -11.92 -0.77 11.43
CA GLU A 70 -11.55 -2.16 11.63
C GLU A 70 -11.13 -2.86 10.32
N LYS A 71 -11.82 -2.58 9.20
CA LYS A 71 -11.42 -3.07 7.86
C LYS A 71 -10.01 -2.61 7.50
N MET A 72 -9.72 -1.34 7.71
CA MET A 72 -8.44 -0.73 7.39
C MET A 72 -7.33 -1.22 8.33
N ALA A 73 -7.61 -1.38 9.62
CA ALA A 73 -6.65 -1.91 10.58
C ALA A 73 -6.24 -3.34 10.22
N MET A 74 -7.20 -4.21 9.86
CA MET A 74 -6.90 -5.55 9.33
C MET A 74 -6.01 -5.47 8.09
N PHE A 75 -6.39 -4.65 7.10
CA PHE A 75 -5.65 -4.53 5.84
C PHE A 75 -4.21 -4.03 6.06
N LEU A 76 -4.03 -2.94 6.81
CA LEU A 76 -2.72 -2.33 7.05
C LEU A 76 -1.80 -3.24 7.86
N THR A 77 -2.34 -3.98 8.84
CA THR A 77 -1.57 -4.97 9.60
C THR A 77 -1.09 -6.11 8.69
N ILE A 78 -1.94 -6.56 7.75
CA ILE A 78 -1.56 -7.59 6.76
C ILE A 78 -0.39 -7.11 5.91
N ILE A 79 -0.51 -5.95 5.27
CA ILE A 79 0.50 -5.49 4.32
C ILE A 79 1.76 -4.96 5.01
N GLY A 80 1.65 -4.39 6.21
CA GLY A 80 2.76 -3.80 6.95
C GLY A 80 3.73 -4.84 7.53
N HIS A 81 3.28 -6.08 7.67
CA HIS A 81 4.03 -7.18 8.29
C HIS A 81 4.06 -8.45 7.45
N ASN A 82 3.41 -8.46 6.27
CA ASN A 82 3.21 -9.65 5.46
C ASN A 82 2.54 -10.79 6.27
N GLU A 83 1.52 -10.42 7.04
CA GLU A 83 0.87 -11.32 8.00
C GLU A 83 -0.11 -12.28 7.35
N ARG A 84 -0.18 -13.49 7.90
CA ARG A 84 -1.12 -14.52 7.44
C ARG A 84 -2.50 -14.26 8.00
N TYR A 85 -3.56 -14.54 7.22
CA TYR A 85 -4.94 -14.36 7.67
C TYR A 85 -5.28 -15.11 8.98
N VAL A 86 -4.59 -16.22 9.27
CA VAL A 86 -4.77 -16.94 10.53
C VAL A 86 -4.38 -16.11 11.76
N VAL A 87 -3.35 -15.26 11.65
CA VAL A 87 -2.93 -14.35 12.74
C VAL A 87 -3.95 -13.23 12.90
N ILE A 88 -4.33 -12.60 11.79
CA ILE A 88 -5.35 -11.53 11.76
C ILE A 88 -6.70 -12.02 12.31
N LYS A 89 -7.08 -13.27 12.00
CA LYS A 89 -8.27 -13.92 12.56
C LYS A 89 -8.25 -13.98 14.08
N ARG A 90 -7.09 -14.29 14.68
CA ARG A 90 -6.92 -14.31 16.14
C ARG A 90 -6.88 -12.92 16.75
N MET A 91 -6.39 -11.91 16.02
CA MET A 91 -6.39 -10.53 16.53
C MET A 91 -7.78 -9.90 16.47
N PHE A 92 -8.44 -9.95 15.31
CA PHE A 92 -9.70 -9.25 15.05
C PHE A 92 -10.96 -10.12 15.23
N GLN A 93 -10.80 -11.39 15.59
CA GLN A 93 -11.91 -12.32 15.84
C GLN A 93 -12.87 -12.51 14.65
N HIS A 94 -12.36 -12.38 13.43
CA HIS A 94 -13.12 -12.60 12.19
C HIS A 94 -12.70 -13.87 11.45
N SER A 95 -13.63 -14.46 10.70
CA SER A 95 -13.30 -15.62 9.85
C SER A 95 -12.32 -15.22 8.74
N SER A 96 -11.52 -16.17 8.23
CA SER A 96 -10.63 -15.91 7.09
C SER A 96 -11.40 -15.44 5.86
N GLN A 97 -12.65 -15.91 5.67
CA GLN A 97 -13.52 -15.41 4.60
C GLN A 97 -13.86 -13.92 4.77
N THR A 98 -14.16 -13.50 6.00
CA THR A 98 -14.43 -12.10 6.33
C THR A 98 -13.20 -11.22 6.09
N ILE A 99 -12.03 -11.68 6.54
CA ILE A 99 -10.76 -10.97 6.37
C ILE A 99 -10.43 -10.82 4.89
N HIS A 100 -10.50 -11.91 4.11
CA HIS A 100 -10.29 -11.88 2.67
C HIS A 100 -11.22 -10.88 1.98
N LYS A 101 -12.53 -10.94 2.28
CA LYS A 101 -13.53 -10.00 1.73
C LYS A 101 -13.14 -8.54 1.98
N TYR A 102 -12.76 -8.20 3.21
CA TYR A 102 -12.44 -6.82 3.55
C TYR A 102 -11.06 -6.39 3.08
N PHE A 103 -10.08 -7.30 3.03
CA PHE A 103 -8.79 -7.05 2.41
C PHE A 103 -8.96 -6.55 0.98
N HIS A 104 -9.74 -7.25 0.16
CA HIS A 104 -9.96 -6.84 -1.24
C HIS A 104 -10.79 -5.56 -1.38
N LYS A 105 -11.76 -5.32 -0.47
CA LYS A 105 -12.51 -4.05 -0.47
C LYS A 105 -11.61 -2.86 -0.14
N VAL A 106 -10.76 -2.99 0.87
CA VAL A 106 -9.81 -1.93 1.24
C VAL A 106 -8.77 -1.76 0.14
N LEU A 107 -8.24 -2.84 -0.45
CA LEU A 107 -7.31 -2.77 -1.58
C LEU A 107 -7.90 -1.96 -2.73
N ALA A 108 -9.15 -2.23 -3.14
CA ALA A 108 -9.80 -1.47 -4.20
C ALA A 108 -9.92 0.02 -3.86
N ALA A 109 -10.32 0.37 -2.63
CA ALA A 109 -10.39 1.75 -2.18
C ALA A 109 -9.01 2.43 -2.15
N MET A 110 -7.97 1.72 -1.71
CA MET A 110 -6.59 2.21 -1.71
C MET A 110 -6.05 2.42 -3.13
N MET A 111 -6.42 1.58 -4.10
CA MET A 111 -6.05 1.78 -5.50
C MET A 111 -6.73 3.02 -6.10
N THR A 112 -7.95 3.35 -5.68
CA THR A 112 -8.60 4.61 -6.06
C THR A 112 -7.93 5.80 -5.39
N PHE A 113 -7.67 5.71 -4.08
CA PHE A 113 -6.96 6.74 -3.32
C PHE A 113 -5.56 7.02 -3.90
N ALA A 114 -4.81 5.99 -4.26
CA ALA A 114 -3.49 6.15 -4.88
C ALA A 114 -3.56 6.95 -6.19
N ARG A 115 -4.59 6.76 -7.01
CA ARG A 115 -4.80 7.55 -8.23
C ARG A 115 -5.18 9.00 -7.96
N GLU A 116 -5.87 9.28 -6.84
CA GLU A 116 -6.19 10.65 -6.45
C GLU A 116 -4.97 11.37 -5.84
N MET A 117 -4.11 10.65 -5.12
CA MET A 117 -3.00 11.25 -4.38
C MET A 117 -1.67 11.29 -5.15
N ILE A 118 -1.38 10.27 -5.96
CA ILE A 118 -0.16 10.19 -6.77
C ILE A 118 -0.50 10.82 -8.11
N VAL A 119 -0.42 12.15 -8.13
CA VAL A 119 -0.62 12.96 -9.30
C VAL A 119 0.68 13.71 -9.56
N ASP A 120 0.98 13.91 -10.83
CA ASP A 120 2.10 14.74 -11.27
C ASP A 120 2.00 16.08 -10.55
N SER A 121 2.98 16.38 -9.70
CA SER A 121 3.11 17.71 -9.14
C SER A 121 3.24 18.64 -10.34
N THR A 122 2.30 19.58 -10.48
CA THR A 122 2.49 20.73 -11.36
C THR A 122 3.91 21.19 -11.17
N PHE A 123 4.70 21.30 -12.26
CA PHE A 123 6.08 21.76 -12.24
C PHE A 123 6.12 23.19 -11.68
N ASP A 124 6.00 23.29 -10.36
CA ASP A 124 5.89 24.56 -9.66
C ASP A 124 7.31 25.05 -9.48
N HIS A 125 7.69 25.95 -10.38
CA HIS A 125 9.01 26.56 -10.44
C HIS A 125 9.27 27.55 -9.31
N ASN A 126 8.34 27.74 -8.38
CA ASN A 126 8.52 28.61 -7.23
C ASN A 126 9.58 28.03 -6.27
N GLN A 127 10.85 28.32 -6.56
CA GLN A 127 12.01 28.00 -5.73
C GLN A 127 11.93 28.61 -4.33
N ASP A 128 11.07 29.61 -4.13
CA ASP A 128 10.83 30.29 -2.86
C ASP A 128 9.70 29.68 -2.02
N SER A 129 9.04 28.63 -2.52
CA SER A 129 8.07 27.88 -1.71
C SER A 129 8.73 27.35 -0.43
N PRO A 130 8.12 27.54 0.75
CA PRO A 130 8.65 27.08 2.03
C PRO A 130 8.51 25.56 2.20
N GLY A 131 8.95 24.78 1.19
CA GLY A 131 8.97 23.33 1.22
C GLY A 131 10.00 22.78 2.21
N ALA A 132 9.73 21.56 2.68
CA ALA A 132 10.44 20.90 3.78
C ALA A 132 11.96 20.71 3.58
N HIS A 133 12.47 20.86 2.35
CA HIS A 133 13.86 20.57 2.00
C HIS A 133 14.55 21.67 1.16
N LYS A 134 14.56 22.92 1.66
CA LYS A 134 15.25 24.07 1.02
C LYS A 134 16.74 23.81 0.72
N SER A 135 17.43 23.06 1.57
CA SER A 135 18.85 22.73 1.38
C SER A 135 19.07 21.84 0.15
N LEU A 136 18.26 20.80 -0.04
CA LEU A 136 18.33 19.91 -1.19
C LEU A 136 18.04 20.65 -2.50
N ARG A 137 17.02 21.53 -2.52
CA ARG A 137 16.72 22.37 -3.69
C ARG A 137 17.88 23.29 -4.09
N ARG A 138 18.68 23.76 -3.12
CA ARG A 138 19.87 24.59 -3.37
C ARG A 138 21.03 23.81 -3.97
N ILE A 139 21.20 22.54 -3.56
CA ILE A 139 22.25 21.64 -4.06
C ILE A 139 21.89 21.15 -5.46
N PHE A 140 20.66 20.68 -5.65
CA PHE A 140 20.17 20.13 -6.92
C PHE A 140 19.39 21.17 -7.71
N LYS A 141 20.05 22.27 -8.10
CA LYS A 141 19.41 23.35 -8.87
C LYS A 141 18.83 22.82 -10.18
N GLY A 142 17.56 23.10 -10.42
CA GLY A 142 16.83 22.66 -11.61
C GLY A 142 16.28 21.24 -11.56
N ALA A 143 16.57 20.46 -10.51
CA ALA A 143 15.86 19.21 -10.28
C ALA A 143 14.43 19.48 -9.80
N VAL A 144 13.53 18.55 -10.08
CA VAL A 144 12.10 18.62 -9.70
C VAL A 144 11.74 17.59 -8.63
N GLY A 145 12.59 16.58 -8.45
CA GLY A 145 12.35 15.48 -7.53
C GLY A 145 13.50 14.47 -7.57
N ALA A 146 13.33 13.37 -6.86
CA ALA A 146 14.20 12.21 -6.87
C ALA A 146 13.49 11.02 -7.53
N LEU A 147 14.26 10.19 -8.21
CA LEU A 147 13.81 8.93 -8.79
C LEU A 147 14.65 7.80 -8.19
N ASP A 148 13.98 6.75 -7.73
CA ASP A 148 14.65 5.58 -7.17
C ASP A 148 13.83 4.30 -7.39
N GLY A 149 14.53 3.18 -7.53
CA GLY A 149 13.92 1.85 -7.67
C GLY A 149 14.02 1.05 -6.37
N THR A 150 12.94 0.38 -5.99
CA THR A 150 12.91 -0.48 -4.81
C THR A 150 12.47 -1.90 -5.18
N LEU A 151 13.28 -2.90 -4.81
CA LEU A 151 12.94 -4.31 -4.99
C LEU A 151 11.99 -4.79 -3.89
N VAL A 152 10.74 -5.09 -4.28
CA VAL A 152 9.74 -5.71 -3.40
C VAL A 152 9.76 -7.22 -3.59
N HIS A 153 9.81 -7.97 -2.48
CA HIS A 153 9.73 -9.42 -2.53
C HIS A 153 8.35 -9.87 -3.03
N ALA A 154 8.34 -10.72 -4.05
CA ALA A 154 7.13 -11.22 -4.69
C ALA A 154 6.90 -12.70 -4.34
N ILE A 155 5.68 -13.04 -3.90
CA ILE A 155 5.29 -14.43 -3.67
C ILE A 155 4.59 -14.93 -4.94
N ILE A 156 5.33 -15.69 -5.75
CA ILE A 156 4.89 -16.13 -7.08
C ILE A 156 4.79 -17.67 -7.13
N PRO A 157 3.76 -18.26 -7.76
CA PRO A 157 3.66 -19.70 -7.99
C PRO A 157 4.89 -20.23 -8.74
N VAL A 158 5.38 -21.42 -8.38
CA VAL A 158 6.64 -22.00 -8.90
C VAL A 158 6.70 -21.99 -10.43
N SER A 159 5.59 -22.30 -11.10
CA SER A 159 5.50 -22.32 -12.57
C SER A 159 5.76 -20.95 -13.24
N GLN A 160 5.64 -19.85 -12.50
CA GLN A 160 5.80 -18.48 -13.00
C GLN A 160 7.04 -17.78 -12.44
N GLN A 161 7.79 -18.41 -11.54
CA GLN A 161 8.91 -17.77 -10.84
C GLN A 161 10.09 -17.41 -11.75
N THR A 162 10.26 -18.09 -12.88
CA THR A 162 11.44 -17.95 -13.75
C THR A 162 11.74 -16.49 -14.11
N ILE A 163 10.72 -15.68 -14.37
CA ILE A 163 10.87 -14.26 -14.74
C ILE A 163 10.97 -13.31 -13.54
N TYR A 164 10.74 -13.78 -12.31
CA TYR A 164 10.83 -12.98 -11.08
C TYR A 164 12.08 -13.28 -10.24
N LYS A 165 12.83 -14.35 -10.56
CA LYS A 165 13.99 -14.76 -9.78
C LYS A 165 15.06 -13.67 -9.79
N GLY A 166 15.49 -13.29 -8.60
CA GLY A 166 16.65 -12.41 -8.41
C GLY A 166 17.98 -13.17 -8.44
N ILE A 167 19.07 -12.41 -8.37
CA ILE A 167 20.43 -12.95 -8.24
C ILE A 167 20.60 -13.46 -6.80
N GLY A 168 20.36 -14.77 -6.59
CA GLY A 168 20.64 -15.48 -5.34
C GLY A 168 19.42 -16.09 -4.63
N LYS A 169 19.60 -17.32 -4.11
CA LYS A 169 18.71 -18.06 -3.20
C LYS A 169 17.27 -18.33 -3.69
N GLY A 170 16.99 -18.20 -4.98
CA GLY A 170 15.69 -18.56 -5.56
C GLY A 170 14.52 -17.66 -5.14
N LYS A 171 14.80 -16.50 -4.54
CA LYS A 171 13.77 -15.52 -4.15
C LYS A 171 13.29 -14.73 -5.36
N CYS A 172 12.01 -14.36 -5.32
CA CYS A 172 11.36 -13.62 -6.39
C CYS A 172 11.18 -12.16 -5.97
N TYR A 173 11.45 -11.24 -6.90
CA TYR A 173 11.37 -9.80 -6.68
C TYR A 173 10.65 -9.11 -7.82
N GLN A 174 10.14 -7.93 -7.52
CA GLN A 174 9.51 -7.01 -8.44
C GLN A 174 10.06 -5.62 -8.11
N ASN A 175 10.76 -4.98 -9.05
CA ASN A 175 11.20 -3.60 -8.85
C ASN A 175 9.97 -2.67 -8.96
N ILE A 176 9.89 -1.67 -8.10
CA ILE A 176 8.93 -0.57 -8.14
C ILE A 176 9.75 0.71 -8.30
N LEU A 177 9.49 1.45 -9.37
CA LEU A 177 10.11 2.75 -9.62
C LEU A 177 9.22 3.85 -9.04
N GLY A 178 9.78 4.72 -8.21
CA GLY A 178 9.08 5.86 -7.65
C GLY A 178 9.76 7.17 -8.03
N ILE A 179 8.95 8.22 -8.23
CA ILE A 179 9.40 9.61 -8.30
C ILE A 179 8.72 10.37 -7.16
N CYS A 180 9.50 11.11 -6.40
CA CYS A 180 8.98 12.01 -5.37
C CYS A 180 9.49 13.44 -5.55
N ASP A 181 8.67 14.41 -5.19
CA ASP A 181 9.07 15.82 -5.17
C ASP A 181 9.95 16.13 -3.94
N PHE A 182 10.43 17.37 -3.84
CA PHE A 182 11.19 17.84 -2.66
C PHE A 182 10.34 18.00 -1.39
N ASN A 183 9.05 17.70 -1.41
CA ASN A 183 8.22 17.58 -0.22
C ASN A 183 8.07 16.11 0.22
N MET A 184 8.81 15.19 -0.42
CA MET A 184 8.75 13.74 -0.18
C MET A 184 7.39 13.13 -0.51
N ILE A 185 6.63 13.77 -1.40
CA ILE A 185 5.36 13.26 -1.92
C ILE A 185 5.63 12.52 -3.22
N PHE A 186 5.14 11.29 -3.33
CA PHE A 186 5.21 10.54 -4.58
C PHE A 186 4.33 11.20 -5.63
N THR A 187 4.94 11.55 -6.76
CA THR A 187 4.26 12.12 -7.93
C THR A 187 4.07 11.07 -9.02
N PHE A 188 4.88 10.00 -9.00
CA PHE A 188 4.75 8.88 -9.90
C PHE A 188 5.21 7.59 -9.23
N VAL A 189 4.47 6.49 -9.43
CA VAL A 189 4.87 5.15 -8.98
C VAL A 189 4.53 4.15 -10.06
N TYR A 190 5.50 3.34 -10.44
CA TYR A 190 5.34 2.30 -11.45
C TYR A 190 5.77 0.94 -10.89
N ALA A 191 4.85 -0.02 -10.94
CA ALA A 191 5.19 -1.42 -10.69
C ALA A 191 6.00 -1.94 -11.88
N GLY A 192 7.32 -1.96 -11.70
CA GLY A 192 8.35 -2.12 -12.73
C GLY A 192 8.46 -3.50 -13.36
N ARG A 193 9.70 -3.89 -13.65
CA ARG A 193 9.99 -5.19 -14.26
C ARG A 193 10.09 -6.30 -13.20
N LYS A 194 9.60 -7.48 -13.59
CA LYS A 194 9.72 -8.74 -12.84
C LYS A 194 11.21 -9.09 -12.71
N GLY A 195 11.63 -9.47 -11.51
CA GLY A 195 13.02 -9.80 -11.20
C GLY A 195 13.86 -8.60 -10.80
N VAL A 196 15.18 -8.81 -10.80
CA VAL A 196 16.16 -7.74 -10.54
C VAL A 196 16.49 -7.08 -11.87
N ALA A 197 16.12 -5.81 -12.01
CA ALA A 197 16.45 -4.99 -13.15
C ALA A 197 17.01 -3.65 -12.67
N HIS A 198 17.99 -3.13 -13.39
CA HIS A 198 18.51 -1.79 -13.16
C HIS A 198 17.44 -0.74 -13.42
N ASP A 199 17.46 0.33 -12.63
CA ASP A 199 16.45 1.39 -12.69
C ASP A 199 16.44 2.10 -14.05
N SER A 200 17.61 2.27 -14.68
CA SER A 200 17.74 2.82 -16.04
C SER A 200 16.97 2.03 -17.10
N ARG A 201 16.90 0.70 -16.94
CA ARG A 201 16.15 -0.18 -17.86
C ARG A 201 14.64 -0.01 -17.65
N ILE A 202 14.21 0.01 -16.40
CA ILE A 202 12.79 0.19 -16.06
C ILE A 202 12.32 1.57 -16.52
N LEU A 203 13.14 2.59 -16.29
CA LEU A 203 12.87 3.96 -16.73
C LEU A 203 12.69 4.04 -18.26
N THR A 204 13.59 3.41 -19.02
CA THR A 204 13.46 3.33 -20.48
C THR A 204 12.14 2.67 -20.91
N GLU A 205 11.76 1.56 -20.26
CA GLU A 205 10.51 0.85 -20.55
C GLU A 205 9.29 1.70 -20.21
N VAL A 206 9.32 2.40 -19.08
CA VAL A 206 8.24 3.27 -18.63
C VAL A 206 8.03 4.42 -19.61
N MET A 207 9.10 5.07 -20.04
CA MET A 207 9.07 6.21 -20.96
C MET A 207 8.67 5.81 -22.38
N ALA A 208 8.87 4.55 -22.78
CA ALA A 208 8.56 4.06 -24.13
C ALA A 208 7.06 3.76 -24.35
N GLU A 209 6.29 3.53 -23.28
CA GLU A 209 4.89 3.14 -23.35
C GLU A 209 3.98 4.29 -22.89
N PRO A 210 3.23 4.94 -23.81
CA PRO A 210 2.41 6.11 -23.49
C PRO A 210 1.36 5.85 -22.41
N ASN A 211 0.84 4.61 -22.31
CA ASN A 211 -0.17 4.24 -21.34
C ASN A 211 0.34 4.24 -19.89
N ASN A 212 1.65 4.34 -19.68
CA ASN A 212 2.24 4.39 -18.34
C ASN A 212 2.08 5.76 -17.67
N ASN A 213 1.62 6.79 -18.39
CA ASN A 213 1.44 8.15 -17.87
C ASN A 213 2.69 8.69 -17.16
N PHE A 214 3.86 8.49 -17.77
CA PHE A 214 5.11 9.02 -17.22
C PHE A 214 5.08 10.56 -17.23
N PRO A 215 5.49 11.24 -16.13
CA PRO A 215 5.46 12.70 -15.99
C PRO A 215 6.56 13.38 -16.81
N PHE A 216 6.36 13.49 -18.12
CA PHE A 216 7.28 14.25 -18.96
C PHE A 216 7.20 15.75 -18.63
N PRO A 217 8.34 16.45 -18.56
CA PRO A 217 8.33 17.90 -18.41
C PRO A 217 7.76 18.58 -19.66
N PRO A 218 7.26 19.82 -19.54
CA PRO A 218 6.74 20.57 -20.67
C PRO A 218 7.82 20.74 -21.76
N PRO A 219 7.43 20.95 -23.04
CA PRO A 219 8.37 21.02 -24.17
C PRO A 219 9.48 22.08 -24.04
N SER A 220 9.28 23.10 -23.20
CA SER A 220 10.26 24.13 -22.88
C SER A 220 11.40 23.66 -21.95
N MET A 221 11.37 22.40 -21.51
CA MET A 221 12.32 21.84 -20.54
C MET A 221 12.94 20.54 -21.05
N SER A 222 14.20 20.33 -20.68
CA SER A 222 14.90 19.08 -20.97
C SER A 222 14.86 18.18 -19.73
N LEU A 223 14.46 16.92 -19.92
CA LEU A 223 14.53 15.89 -18.89
C LEU A 223 15.95 15.33 -18.83
N LYS A 224 16.56 15.34 -17.64
CA LYS A 224 17.89 14.78 -17.40
C LYS A 224 17.85 13.90 -16.15
N PHE A 225 18.42 12.71 -16.26
CA PHE A 225 18.61 11.80 -15.13
C PHE A 225 20.09 11.74 -14.79
N ASN A 226 20.41 11.89 -13.51
CA ASN A 226 21.73 11.59 -12.98
C ASN A 226 21.63 10.24 -12.25
N LEU A 227 21.77 9.16 -13.00
CA LEU A 227 21.75 7.76 -12.52
C LEU A 227 23.16 7.21 -12.37
#